data_AF-C4XYT4-F1
#
_entry.id   AF-C4XYT4-F1
#
_cell.length_a   1.000
_cell.length_b   1.000
_cell.length_c   1.000
_cell.angle_alpha   90.00
_cell.angle_beta   90.00
_cell.angle_gamma   90.00
#
_symmetry.space_group_name_H-M   'P 1'
#
loop_
_entity.id
_entity.type
_entity.pdbx_description
1 polymer ?
#
loop_
_entity_poly.entity_id
_entity_poly.type
_entity_poly.pdbx_seq_one_letter_code
_entity_poly.pdbx_strand_id
1 'polypeptide(L)'
;MLNLYPLQKGYRVQYDELLDFLLTNIRERFNQLRQKHTEIAEWMSRGEDPWFCFKFFDRLEWVPNDSRTFLVQNHIQRINAQLEIRQKTRTAMSITTPEGKTVARPHAIEGFLSRITNTSGEKISNLRAFFKIQYFHTAKNVLFFGKLFSAVPPSPKNALMDTELTRENMPRMPEVFLRNPFEVDEDGHIHWLASEKFDEYDREAAEEFSRRVQQVLKADAAVDLCSVREVSPIRPEEISNQILFLQSFLWHASTTLIKDENLMDCGFQILLLNGSSLKLLAPSRFIRDQWVARLGKLVEYWRGRRTCTLLSQLEVRRSNMEKFGIQEHVDSNATSELQGFFSQSSLANDALFTIGTLSMPTSLVHSGYVYHKFRKHSDFSQRFLVLSPGYLLIFNLFKRSKVTGVWKRTPCYEHYMTLPLSSCYVYGGELTLQDLVDKNDIHGPGQDQLARFYPDGWKSSEEDTERCFTIWYGKKRKLRYATGKDALGNKGKKNPRFLTMVRKSGMTGKKMVFMCRSRQERELWVHSIATEIDRFSAK
;
A
#
# COMPACT_ATOMS: atom_id res chain seq x y z
N MET A 1 -20.27 -10.87 -15.74
CA MET A 1 -21.51 -10.14 -15.47
C MET A 1 -21.84 -10.39 -14.00
N LEU A 2 -22.05 -9.35 -13.20
CA LEU A 2 -22.38 -9.49 -11.77
C LEU A 2 -23.86 -9.87 -11.69
N ASN A 3 -24.18 -11.06 -11.19
CA ASN A 3 -25.58 -11.48 -11.02
C ASN A 3 -26.05 -11.11 -9.61
N LEU A 4 -27.18 -10.41 -9.53
CA LEU A 4 -27.77 -9.94 -8.29
C LEU A 4 -29.14 -10.61 -8.08
N TYR A 5 -29.37 -11.10 -6.87
CA TYR A 5 -30.69 -11.53 -6.41
C TYR A 5 -31.33 -10.39 -5.60
N PRO A 6 -32.49 -9.87 -6.00
CA PRO A 6 -33.20 -8.87 -5.22
C PRO A 6 -33.69 -9.49 -3.91
N LEU A 7 -33.51 -8.78 -2.80
CA LEU A 7 -34.05 -9.13 -1.50
C LEU A 7 -35.15 -8.14 -1.10
N GLN A 8 -35.93 -8.46 -0.06
CA GLN A 8 -36.88 -7.49 0.52
C GLN A 8 -36.20 -6.19 0.97
N LYS A 9 -34.92 -6.29 1.34
CA LYS A 9 -34.02 -5.16 1.62
C LYS A 9 -32.72 -5.36 0.86
N GLY A 10 -32.48 -4.55 -0.16
CA GLY A 10 -31.25 -4.58 -0.96
C GLY A 10 -31.10 -5.77 -1.91
N TYR A 11 -29.88 -6.32 -2.00
CA TYR A 11 -29.53 -7.37 -2.96
C TYR A 11 -28.51 -8.36 -2.38
N ARG A 12 -28.49 -9.58 -2.92
CA ARG A 12 -27.41 -10.57 -2.71
C ARG A 12 -26.63 -10.79 -4.01
N VAL A 13 -25.31 -10.76 -3.93
CA VAL A 13 -24.44 -11.12 -5.05
C VAL A 13 -24.41 -12.65 -5.21
N GLN A 14 -24.62 -13.13 -6.43
CA GLN A 14 -24.46 -14.55 -6.76
C GLN A 14 -22.97 -14.91 -6.81
N TYR A 15 -22.61 -16.00 -6.15
CA TYR A 15 -21.28 -16.59 -6.21
C TYR A 15 -21.20 -17.69 -7.27
N ASP A 16 -19.98 -18.13 -7.58
CA ASP A 16 -19.77 -19.25 -8.50
C ASP A 16 -20.42 -20.54 -7.94
N GLU A 17 -20.90 -21.42 -8.83
CA GLU A 17 -21.86 -22.50 -8.53
C GLU A 17 -21.40 -23.40 -7.37
N LEU A 18 -20.13 -23.84 -7.40
CA LEU A 18 -19.59 -24.72 -6.36
C LEU A 18 -19.49 -24.00 -5.01
N LEU A 19 -19.02 -22.74 -5.00
CA LEU A 19 -18.85 -21.97 -3.79
C LEU A 19 -20.20 -21.63 -3.16
N ASP A 20 -21.19 -21.26 -3.96
CA ASP A 20 -22.56 -21.00 -3.50
C ASP A 20 -23.24 -22.27 -2.97
N PHE A 21 -23.04 -23.40 -3.64
CA PHE A 21 -23.50 -24.71 -3.15
C PHE A 21 -22.88 -25.07 -1.79
N LEU A 22 -21.56 -24.95 -1.64
CA LEU A 22 -20.88 -25.25 -0.39
C LEU A 22 -21.33 -24.33 0.75
N LEU A 23 -21.42 -23.02 0.51
CA LEU A 23 -21.89 -22.06 1.51
C LEU A 23 -23.32 -22.33 1.95
N THR A 24 -24.20 -22.69 1.01
CA THR A 24 -25.60 -23.02 1.31
C THR A 24 -25.70 -24.26 2.19
N ASN A 25 -25.00 -25.35 1.84
CA ASN A 25 -24.98 -26.56 2.66
C ASN A 25 -24.38 -26.32 4.07
N ILE A 26 -23.32 -25.52 4.17
CA ILE A 26 -22.72 -25.18 5.46
C ILE A 26 -23.70 -24.37 6.32
N ARG A 27 -24.39 -23.38 5.73
CA ARG A 27 -25.39 -22.56 6.42
C ARG A 27 -26.56 -23.40 6.93
N GLU A 28 -27.06 -24.32 6.12
CA GLU A 28 -28.11 -25.27 6.54
C GLU A 28 -27.65 -26.12 7.73
N ARG A 29 -26.43 -26.65 7.67
CA ARG A 29 -25.86 -27.43 8.76
C ARG A 29 -25.66 -26.60 10.03
N PHE A 30 -25.19 -25.36 9.90
CA PHE A 30 -25.01 -24.45 11.03
C PHE A 30 -26.36 -24.07 11.66
N ASN A 31 -27.42 -23.89 10.86
CA ASN A 31 -28.76 -23.65 11.36
C ASN A 31 -29.34 -24.83 12.17
N GLN A 32 -28.97 -26.06 11.84
CA GLN A 32 -29.32 -27.24 12.64
C GLN A 32 -28.53 -27.28 13.95
N LEU A 33 -27.22 -26.97 13.90
CA LEU A 33 -26.33 -27.09 15.05
C LEU A 33 -26.43 -25.94 16.05
N ARG A 34 -26.83 -24.73 15.63
CA ARG A 34 -26.97 -23.56 16.51
C ARG A 34 -27.99 -23.75 17.64
N GLN A 35 -28.92 -24.69 17.48
CA GLN A 35 -29.88 -25.04 18.52
C GLN A 35 -29.22 -25.79 19.69
N LYS A 36 -28.06 -26.41 19.45
CA LYS A 36 -27.32 -27.25 20.40
C LYS A 36 -26.01 -26.63 20.87
N HIS A 37 -25.41 -25.75 20.08
CA HIS A 37 -24.12 -25.12 20.36
C HIS A 37 -24.23 -23.60 20.31
N THR A 38 -24.07 -22.95 21.46
CA THR A 38 -24.13 -21.49 21.60
C THR A 38 -23.00 -20.79 20.85
N GLU A 39 -21.82 -21.40 20.74
CA GLU A 39 -20.69 -20.78 20.04
C GLU A 39 -20.97 -20.58 18.55
N ILE A 40 -21.73 -21.49 17.92
CA ILE A 40 -22.13 -21.38 16.51
C ILE A 40 -23.13 -20.24 16.34
N ALA A 41 -24.08 -20.09 17.27
CA ALA A 41 -25.03 -18.99 17.25
C ALA A 41 -24.31 -17.64 17.39
N GLU A 42 -23.35 -17.53 18.31
CA GLU A 42 -22.51 -16.34 18.47
C GLU A 42 -21.64 -16.07 17.25
N TRP A 43 -21.02 -17.09 16.65
CA TRP A 43 -20.18 -16.89 15.47
C TRP A 43 -20.97 -16.40 14.26
N MET A 44 -22.20 -16.89 14.08
CA MET A 44 -23.10 -16.43 13.02
C MET A 44 -23.65 -15.02 13.27
N SER A 45 -23.79 -14.58 14.52
CA SER A 45 -24.24 -13.21 14.82
C SER A 45 -23.15 -12.16 14.61
N ARG A 46 -21.87 -12.55 14.64
CA ARG A 46 -20.72 -11.64 14.47
C ARG A 46 -20.52 -11.11 13.05
N GLY A 47 -21.09 -11.75 12.04
CA GLY A 47 -20.91 -11.32 10.65
C GLY A 47 -21.81 -12.04 9.65
N GLU A 48 -22.27 -11.29 8.66
CA GLU A 48 -23.34 -11.71 7.74
C GLU A 48 -22.83 -12.54 6.55
N ASP A 49 -21.52 -12.54 6.27
CA ASP A 49 -20.98 -13.09 5.03
C ASP A 49 -19.63 -13.78 5.25
N PRO A 50 -19.62 -15.02 5.78
CA PRO A 50 -18.41 -15.81 5.92
C PRO A 50 -17.87 -16.29 4.56
N TRP A 51 -16.58 -16.60 4.50
CA TRP A 51 -15.90 -17.03 3.29
C TRP A 51 -14.80 -18.05 3.54
N PHE A 52 -14.39 -18.73 2.48
CA PHE A 52 -13.34 -19.74 2.54
C PHE A 52 -11.94 -19.12 2.54
N CYS A 53 -11.05 -19.69 3.34
CA CYS A 53 -9.62 -19.35 3.34
C CYS A 53 -8.75 -20.59 3.61
N PHE A 54 -7.55 -20.60 3.04
CA PHE A 54 -6.50 -21.55 3.38
C PHE A 54 -5.61 -20.98 4.48
N LYS A 55 -5.45 -21.73 5.58
CA LYS A 55 -4.58 -21.37 6.70
C LYS A 55 -3.25 -22.12 6.61
N PHE A 56 -2.17 -21.34 6.56
CA PHE A 56 -0.78 -21.79 6.56
C PHE A 56 -0.10 -21.34 7.85
N PHE A 57 -0.25 -22.13 8.92
CA PHE A 57 0.19 -21.74 10.26
C PHE A 57 -0.46 -20.41 10.71
N ASP A 58 0.24 -19.29 10.61
CA ASP A 58 -0.22 -17.93 10.96
C ASP A 58 -0.58 -17.05 9.75
N ARG A 59 -0.37 -17.54 8.53
CA ARG A 59 -0.78 -16.90 7.25
C ARG A 59 -2.16 -17.38 6.82
N LEU A 60 -2.94 -16.47 6.24
CA LEU A 60 -4.22 -16.78 5.62
C LEU A 60 -4.21 -16.38 4.15
N GLU A 61 -4.82 -17.21 3.32
CA GLU A 61 -5.11 -16.91 1.92
C GLU A 61 -6.60 -17.06 1.66
N TRP A 62 -7.29 -15.97 1.31
CA TRP A 62 -8.70 -16.03 0.96
C TRP A 62 -8.90 -16.65 -0.42
N VAL A 63 -9.95 -17.46 -0.55
CA VAL A 63 -10.31 -18.12 -1.82
C VAL A 63 -10.96 -17.11 -2.77
N PRO A 64 -10.51 -16.99 -4.03
CA PRO A 64 -11.20 -16.17 -5.03
C PRO A 64 -12.58 -16.76 -5.36
N ASN A 65 -13.52 -15.92 -5.80
CA ASN A 65 -14.83 -16.36 -6.29
C ASN A 65 -14.72 -16.98 -7.69
N ASP A 66 -14.00 -18.10 -7.80
CA ASP A 66 -13.82 -18.91 -9.01
C ASP A 66 -13.76 -20.38 -8.60
N SER A 67 -14.77 -21.15 -8.99
CA SER A 67 -14.92 -22.58 -8.67
C SER A 67 -13.74 -23.41 -9.20
N ARG A 68 -13.21 -23.08 -10.38
CA ARG A 68 -12.11 -23.83 -11.00
C ARG A 68 -10.81 -23.56 -10.28
N THR A 69 -10.51 -22.29 -10.01
CA THR A 69 -9.34 -21.91 -9.21
C THR A 69 -9.40 -22.53 -7.82
N PHE A 70 -10.56 -22.52 -7.17
CA PHE A 70 -10.74 -23.15 -5.87
C PHE A 70 -10.44 -24.65 -5.89
N LEU A 71 -10.95 -25.41 -6.87
CA LEU A 71 -10.69 -26.85 -6.98
C LEU A 71 -9.20 -27.15 -7.16
N VAL A 72 -8.52 -26.41 -8.03
CA VAL A 72 -7.08 -26.58 -8.28
C VAL A 72 -6.27 -26.19 -7.03
N GLN A 73 -6.57 -25.04 -6.42
CA GLN A 73 -5.92 -24.60 -5.18
C GLN A 73 -6.10 -25.60 -4.05
N ASN A 74 -7.32 -26.10 -3.83
CA ASN A 74 -7.61 -27.09 -2.81
C ASN A 74 -6.80 -28.38 -3.04
N HIS A 75 -6.68 -28.85 -4.28
CA HIS A 75 -5.89 -30.04 -4.59
C HIS A 75 -4.39 -29.86 -4.31
N ILE A 76 -3.85 -28.68 -4.62
CA ILE A 76 -2.42 -28.37 -4.42
C ILE A 76 -2.11 -28.09 -2.94
N GLN A 77 -2.98 -27.34 -2.26
CA GLN A 77 -2.69 -26.79 -0.94
C GLN A 77 -3.10 -27.70 0.23
N ARG A 78 -3.95 -28.71 0.02
CA ARG A 78 -4.42 -29.64 1.08
C ARG A 78 -3.33 -30.33 1.90
N ILE A 79 -2.10 -30.41 1.38
CA ILE A 79 -0.97 -31.04 2.06
C ILE A 79 -0.43 -30.14 3.16
N ASN A 80 -0.42 -28.81 2.94
CA ASN A 80 0.28 -27.84 3.79
C ASN A 80 -0.66 -26.81 4.44
N ALA A 81 -1.90 -26.70 3.98
CA ALA A 81 -2.90 -25.78 4.50
C ALA A 81 -4.18 -26.48 4.91
N GLN A 82 -4.83 -25.89 5.90
CA GLN A 82 -6.18 -26.24 6.30
C GLN A 82 -7.18 -25.30 5.62
N LEU A 83 -8.18 -25.87 4.95
CA LEU A 83 -9.32 -25.10 4.45
C LEU A 83 -10.25 -24.78 5.63
N GLU A 84 -10.52 -23.50 5.85
CA GLU A 84 -11.39 -22.99 6.91
C GLU A 84 -12.46 -22.06 6.33
N ILE A 85 -13.56 -21.91 7.07
CA ILE A 85 -14.54 -20.85 6.85
C ILE A 85 -14.39 -19.80 7.94
N ARG A 86 -14.20 -18.53 7.55
CA ARG A 86 -13.99 -17.40 8.46
C ARG A 86 -14.87 -16.22 8.09
N GLN A 87 -15.14 -15.35 9.06
CA GLN A 87 -15.83 -14.08 8.80
C GLN A 87 -14.95 -13.19 7.93
N LYS A 88 -15.50 -12.58 6.88
CA LYS A 88 -14.73 -11.74 5.94
C LYS A 88 -14.15 -10.52 6.66
N THR A 89 -12.84 -10.49 6.82
CA THR A 89 -12.16 -9.36 7.44
C THR A 89 -11.83 -8.29 6.40
N ARG A 90 -12.47 -7.12 6.53
CA ARG A 90 -12.26 -5.94 5.67
C ARG A 90 -11.32 -4.95 6.35
N THR A 91 -10.84 -3.95 5.59
CA THR A 91 -10.18 -2.80 6.23
C THR A 91 -11.20 -2.12 7.13
N ALA A 92 -10.90 -2.06 8.43
CA ALA A 92 -11.78 -1.44 9.41
C ALA A 92 -12.15 -0.01 9.00
N MET A 93 -13.41 0.38 9.25
CA MET A 93 -13.90 1.74 9.03
C MET A 93 -13.84 2.58 10.30
N SER A 94 -13.65 1.95 11.45
CA SER A 94 -13.37 2.57 12.73
C SER A 94 -12.37 1.71 13.48
N ILE A 95 -11.59 2.33 14.35
CA ILE A 95 -10.70 1.63 15.28
C ILE A 95 -11.01 2.08 16.70
N THR A 96 -10.90 1.16 17.64
CA THR A 96 -10.85 1.50 19.06
C THR A 96 -9.39 1.57 19.46
N THR A 97 -8.92 2.75 19.87
CA THR A 97 -7.54 2.91 20.32
C THR A 97 -7.33 2.16 21.64
N PRO A 98 -6.08 1.85 22.03
CA PRO A 98 -5.79 1.23 23.32
C PRO A 98 -6.37 2.01 24.51
N GLU A 99 -6.55 3.32 24.37
CA GLU A 99 -7.16 4.21 25.37
C GLU A 99 -8.71 4.16 25.37
N GLY A 100 -9.34 3.29 24.58
CA GLY A 100 -10.79 3.11 24.50
C GLY A 100 -11.52 4.09 23.59
N LYS A 101 -10.80 5.00 22.90
CA LYS A 101 -11.42 5.99 22.00
C LYS A 101 -11.75 5.35 20.66
N THR A 102 -12.99 5.49 20.19
CA THR A 102 -13.37 5.07 18.84
C THR A 102 -13.08 6.18 17.83
N VAL A 103 -12.25 5.88 16.83
CA VAL A 103 -11.87 6.81 15.75
C VAL A 103 -12.36 6.25 14.42
N ALA A 104 -13.31 6.95 13.79
CA ALA A 104 -13.76 6.63 12.44
C ALA A 104 -12.71 7.02 11.39
N ARG A 105 -12.59 6.21 10.34
CA ARG A 105 -11.71 6.46 9.20
C ARG A 105 -12.21 7.68 8.43
N PRO A 106 -11.44 8.78 8.38
CA PRO A 106 -11.83 9.95 7.60
C PRO A 106 -11.68 9.69 6.10
N HIS A 107 -12.42 10.47 5.30
CA HIS A 107 -12.26 10.47 3.84
C HIS A 107 -10.86 10.95 3.44
N ALA A 108 -10.40 10.46 2.28
CA ALA A 108 -9.18 10.97 1.66
C ALA A 108 -9.29 12.47 1.38
N ILE A 109 -8.17 13.17 1.46
CA ILE A 109 -8.05 14.59 1.11
C ILE A 109 -7.09 14.75 -0.06
N GLU A 110 -7.46 15.58 -1.03
CA GLU A 110 -6.63 15.94 -2.17
C GLU A 110 -6.85 17.39 -2.58
N GLY A 111 -5.86 18.00 -3.22
CA GLY A 111 -5.91 19.40 -3.60
C GLY A 111 -4.53 19.99 -3.90
N PHE A 112 -4.54 21.17 -4.49
CA PHE A 112 -3.32 21.90 -4.77
C PHE A 112 -2.86 22.71 -3.55
N LEU A 113 -1.56 22.68 -3.26
CA LEU A 113 -0.92 23.44 -2.19
C LEU A 113 0.41 24.01 -2.67
N SER A 114 0.82 25.14 -2.10
CA SER A 114 2.15 25.69 -2.31
C SER A 114 3.11 25.15 -1.25
N ARG A 115 4.18 24.50 -1.66
CA ARG A 115 5.24 24.05 -0.76
C ARG A 115 6.34 25.11 -0.64
N ILE A 116 6.70 25.43 0.60
CA ILE A 116 7.68 26.47 0.94
C ILE A 116 8.99 25.93 1.54
N THR A 117 9.13 24.61 1.59
CA THR A 117 10.36 23.92 2.02
C THR A 117 10.81 22.93 0.95
N ASN A 118 12.13 22.85 0.71
CA ASN A 118 12.70 21.87 -0.21
C ASN A 118 12.58 20.42 0.32
N THR A 119 13.09 19.43 -0.42
CA THR A 119 13.06 18.01 0.01
C THR A 119 13.93 17.70 1.23
N SER A 120 14.75 18.66 1.67
CA SER A 120 15.56 18.58 2.90
C SER A 120 14.91 19.36 4.05
N GLY A 121 13.74 19.98 3.84
CA GLY A 121 13.07 20.82 4.84
C GLY A 121 13.59 22.26 4.94
N GLU A 122 14.47 22.70 4.04
CA GLU A 122 15.05 24.05 4.08
C GLU A 122 14.15 25.05 3.34
N LYS A 123 13.99 26.26 3.91
CA LYS A 123 13.20 27.37 3.32
C LYS A 123 13.91 28.06 2.15
N ILE A 124 15.24 27.99 2.11
CA ILE A 124 16.09 28.63 1.09
C ILE A 124 16.76 27.53 0.26
N SER A 125 16.72 27.67 -1.06
CA SER A 125 17.43 26.79 -1.98
C SER A 125 18.11 27.65 -3.05
N ASN A 126 19.40 27.41 -3.29
CA ASN A 126 20.20 28.19 -4.25
C ASN A 126 20.05 29.72 -4.05
N LEU A 127 20.12 30.18 -2.79
CA LEU A 127 19.98 31.59 -2.39
C LEU A 127 18.61 32.24 -2.70
N ARG A 128 17.59 31.45 -3.05
CA ARG A 128 16.21 31.92 -3.28
C ARG A 128 15.22 31.24 -2.34
N ALA A 129 14.14 31.94 -2.02
CA ALA A 129 13.02 31.35 -1.29
C ALA A 129 12.43 30.19 -2.10
N PHE A 130 12.29 29.01 -1.48
CA PHE A 130 11.72 27.87 -2.16
C PHE A 130 10.20 28.02 -2.23
N PHE A 131 9.63 27.96 -3.43
CA PHE A 131 8.19 28.00 -3.64
C PHE A 131 7.82 27.09 -4.81
N LYS A 132 6.93 26.13 -4.59
CA LYS A 132 6.40 25.26 -5.66
C LYS A 132 4.94 24.91 -5.42
N ILE A 133 4.08 25.13 -6.41
CA ILE A 133 2.70 24.62 -6.39
C ILE A 133 2.72 23.15 -6.82
N GLN A 134 2.11 22.30 -6.01
CA GLN A 134 2.05 20.86 -6.21
C GLN A 134 0.66 20.33 -5.87
N TYR A 135 0.30 19.20 -6.46
CA TYR A 135 -0.95 18.52 -6.13
C TYR A 135 -0.67 17.47 -5.05
N PHE A 136 -1.40 17.52 -3.95
CA PHE A 136 -1.30 16.61 -2.82
C PHE A 136 -2.53 15.73 -2.79
N HIS A 137 -2.37 14.45 -2.48
CA HIS A 137 -3.50 13.54 -2.26
C HIS A 137 -3.12 12.42 -1.29
N THR A 138 -4.07 11.98 -0.47
CA THR A 138 -3.88 10.86 0.46
C THR A 138 -4.44 9.56 -0.12
N ALA A 139 -3.67 8.48 -0.08
CA ALA A 139 -4.17 7.14 -0.30
C ALA A 139 -3.71 6.23 0.85
N LYS A 140 -4.68 5.66 1.58
CA LYS A 140 -4.49 5.02 2.90
C LYS A 140 -3.56 5.86 3.81
N ASN A 141 -2.48 5.27 4.31
CA ASN A 141 -1.51 5.87 5.22
C ASN A 141 -0.43 6.72 4.52
N VAL A 142 -0.57 7.05 3.24
CA VAL A 142 0.46 7.78 2.49
C VAL A 142 -0.12 9.07 1.91
N LEU A 143 0.59 10.19 2.14
CA LEU A 143 0.36 11.46 1.47
C LEU A 143 1.32 11.57 0.28
N PHE A 144 0.78 11.54 -0.93
CA PHE A 144 1.53 11.70 -2.17
C PHE A 144 1.47 13.14 -2.66
N PHE A 145 2.51 13.56 -3.36
CA PHE A 145 2.46 14.81 -4.10
C PHE A 145 3.32 14.81 -5.37
N GLY A 146 2.84 15.52 -6.39
CA GLY A 146 3.44 15.58 -7.72
C GLY A 146 3.39 16.98 -8.34
N LYS A 147 3.70 17.08 -9.63
CA LYS A 147 3.70 18.36 -10.35
C LYS A 147 2.28 18.86 -10.58
N LEU A 148 2.13 20.17 -10.65
CA LEU A 148 0.87 20.86 -10.96
C LEU A 148 0.21 20.30 -12.23
N PHE A 149 0.93 20.32 -13.35
CA PHE A 149 0.40 19.94 -14.67
C PHE A 149 0.23 18.44 -14.89
N SER A 150 0.74 17.60 -13.99
CA SER A 150 0.56 16.15 -14.08
C SER A 150 -0.70 15.65 -13.36
N ALA A 151 -1.29 16.49 -12.52
CA ALA A 151 -2.42 16.16 -11.69
C ALA A 151 -3.75 16.34 -12.42
N VAL A 152 -4.67 15.42 -12.16
CA VAL A 152 -6.08 15.47 -12.58
C VAL A 152 -6.93 15.50 -11.31
N PRO A 153 -7.40 16.68 -10.87
CA PRO A 153 -8.25 16.78 -9.69
C PRO A 153 -9.63 16.16 -9.94
N PRO A 154 -10.35 15.73 -8.88
CA PRO A 154 -11.70 15.23 -9.02
C PRO A 154 -12.62 16.35 -9.49
N SER A 155 -13.62 16.02 -10.30
CA SER A 155 -14.67 16.94 -10.72
C SER A 155 -16.00 16.20 -10.87
N PRO A 156 -17.15 16.90 -10.85
CA PRO A 156 -18.44 16.27 -11.15
C PRO A 156 -18.37 15.56 -12.50
N LYS A 157 -18.75 14.26 -12.53
CA LYS A 157 -18.64 13.39 -13.71
C LYS A 157 -17.27 13.37 -14.38
N ASN A 158 -16.18 13.62 -13.64
CA ASN A 158 -14.82 13.76 -14.18
C ASN A 158 -14.71 14.74 -15.36
N ALA A 159 -15.54 15.78 -15.39
CA ALA A 159 -15.57 16.77 -16.47
C ALA A 159 -14.16 17.25 -16.86
N LEU A 160 -13.25 17.45 -15.89
CA LEU A 160 -11.87 17.91 -16.13
C LEU A 160 -10.98 16.94 -16.93
N MET A 161 -11.45 15.71 -17.20
CA MET A 161 -10.80 14.77 -18.12
C MET A 161 -11.24 14.97 -19.57
N ASP A 162 -12.29 15.75 -19.82
CA ASP A 162 -12.82 16.05 -21.14
C ASP A 162 -11.88 17.01 -21.90
N THR A 163 -11.52 16.63 -23.12
CA THR A 163 -10.64 17.39 -24.00
C THR A 163 -11.31 18.63 -24.60
N GLU A 164 -12.64 18.74 -24.54
CA GLU A 164 -13.41 19.85 -25.13
C GLU A 164 -13.71 20.99 -24.15
N LEU A 165 -13.21 20.92 -22.92
CA LEU A 165 -13.42 21.95 -21.91
C LEU A 165 -12.79 23.30 -22.29
N THR A 166 -13.65 24.32 -22.41
CA THR A 166 -13.25 25.73 -22.50
C THR A 166 -13.42 26.43 -21.14
N ARG A 167 -12.80 27.60 -20.96
CA ARG A 167 -12.99 28.41 -19.73
C ARG A 167 -14.45 28.80 -19.49
N GLU A 168 -15.22 28.96 -20.56
CA GLU A 168 -16.62 29.40 -20.54
C GLU A 168 -17.57 28.26 -20.12
N ASN A 169 -17.21 27.01 -20.44
CA ASN A 169 -18.01 25.82 -20.12
C ASN A 169 -17.53 25.10 -18.85
N MET A 170 -16.62 25.70 -18.08
CA MET A 170 -16.09 25.07 -16.87
C MET A 170 -17.16 25.09 -15.76
N PRO A 171 -17.56 23.94 -15.20
CA PRO A 171 -18.54 23.91 -14.13
C PRO A 171 -17.99 24.63 -12.89
N ARG A 172 -18.80 25.50 -12.29
CA ARG A 172 -18.46 26.16 -11.03
C ARG A 172 -18.38 25.11 -9.93
N MET A 173 -17.16 24.77 -9.50
CA MET A 173 -16.96 23.78 -8.45
C MET A 173 -16.98 24.40 -7.07
N PRO A 174 -17.50 23.70 -6.05
CA PRO A 174 -17.37 24.14 -4.67
C PRO A 174 -15.91 24.11 -4.23
N GLU A 175 -15.56 24.93 -3.22
CA GLU A 175 -14.20 24.96 -2.66
C GLU A 175 -13.77 23.60 -2.08
N VAL A 176 -14.73 22.83 -1.58
CA VAL A 176 -14.54 21.48 -1.06
C VAL A 176 -15.53 20.55 -1.75
N PHE A 177 -14.99 19.54 -2.42
CA PHE A 177 -15.76 18.53 -3.15
C PHE A 177 -15.40 17.14 -2.64
N LEU A 178 -16.40 16.33 -2.26
CA LEU A 178 -16.21 14.93 -1.88
C LEU A 178 -16.77 14.05 -3.00
N ARG A 179 -15.91 13.19 -3.57
CA ARG A 179 -16.30 12.19 -4.55
C ARG A 179 -16.23 10.80 -3.93
N ASN A 180 -17.39 10.17 -3.73
CA ASN A 180 -17.51 8.77 -3.38
C ASN A 180 -18.29 8.04 -4.48
N PRO A 181 -17.64 7.22 -5.34
CA PRO A 181 -18.36 6.49 -6.39
C PRO A 181 -19.20 5.31 -5.86
N PHE A 182 -18.99 4.89 -4.60
CA PHE A 182 -19.69 3.75 -3.99
C PHE A 182 -20.51 4.23 -2.78
N GLU A 183 -21.49 5.10 -3.04
CA GLU A 183 -22.44 5.53 -2.01
C GLU A 183 -23.30 4.34 -1.57
N VAL A 184 -23.41 4.16 -0.25
CA VAL A 184 -24.19 3.10 0.37
C VAL A 184 -25.47 3.67 0.97
N ASP A 185 -26.56 2.93 0.84
CA ASP A 185 -27.85 3.23 1.46
C ASP A 185 -27.88 2.89 2.96
N GLU A 186 -29.04 3.10 3.59
CA GLU A 186 -29.26 2.83 5.01
C GLU A 186 -29.10 1.35 5.36
N ASP A 187 -29.32 0.45 4.40
CA ASP A 187 -29.15 -1.00 4.55
C ASP A 187 -27.72 -1.46 4.19
N GLY A 188 -26.79 -0.53 3.88
CA GLY A 188 -25.39 -0.83 3.57
C GLY A 188 -25.13 -1.35 2.15
N HIS A 189 -26.11 -1.23 1.25
CA HIS A 189 -26.02 -1.65 -0.14
C HIS A 189 -25.60 -0.49 -1.04
N ILE A 190 -24.89 -0.78 -2.14
CA ILE A 190 -24.51 0.26 -3.10
C ILE A 190 -25.75 0.64 -3.91
N HIS A 191 -26.18 1.90 -3.78
CA HIS A 191 -27.44 2.41 -4.31
C HIS A 191 -27.65 2.11 -5.81
N TRP A 192 -26.60 2.21 -6.62
CA TRP A 192 -26.71 2.09 -8.08
C TRP A 192 -26.51 0.66 -8.62
N LEU A 193 -26.16 -0.33 -7.78
CA LEU A 193 -25.88 -1.69 -8.27
C LEU A 193 -27.12 -2.39 -8.87
N ALA A 194 -28.31 -2.07 -8.37
CA ALA A 194 -29.58 -2.57 -8.92
C ALA A 194 -30.27 -1.57 -9.86
N SER A 195 -29.62 -0.46 -10.22
CA SER A 195 -30.18 0.61 -11.04
C SER A 195 -30.07 0.31 -12.53
N GLU A 196 -31.03 0.81 -13.33
CA GLU A 196 -30.97 0.80 -14.80
C GLU A 196 -29.75 1.55 -15.36
N LYS A 197 -29.16 2.47 -14.57
CA LYS A 197 -27.97 3.25 -14.95
C LYS A 197 -26.66 2.59 -14.51
N PHE A 198 -26.67 1.29 -14.21
CA PHE A 198 -25.50 0.54 -13.74
C PHE A 198 -24.25 0.83 -14.59
N ASP A 199 -24.35 0.76 -15.91
CA ASP A 199 -23.20 0.94 -16.81
C ASP A 199 -22.61 2.36 -16.75
N GLU A 200 -23.43 3.40 -16.53
CA GLU A 200 -22.95 4.78 -16.37
C GLU A 200 -22.16 4.92 -15.07
N TYR A 201 -22.72 4.45 -13.95
CA TYR A 201 -22.08 4.53 -12.63
C TYR A 201 -20.83 3.64 -12.52
N ASP A 202 -20.84 2.44 -13.10
CA ASP A 202 -19.68 1.55 -13.12
C ASP A 202 -18.52 2.16 -13.90
N ARG A 203 -18.81 2.77 -15.06
CA ARG A 203 -17.82 3.52 -15.84
C ARG A 203 -17.27 4.72 -15.04
N GLU A 204 -18.13 5.52 -14.41
CA GLU A 204 -17.69 6.67 -13.59
C GLU A 204 -16.80 6.21 -12.41
N ALA A 205 -17.15 5.09 -11.77
CA ALA A 205 -16.37 4.49 -10.69
C ALA A 205 -15.00 3.99 -11.18
N ALA A 206 -14.97 3.34 -12.34
CA ALA A 206 -13.75 2.85 -12.98
C ALA A 206 -12.83 4.01 -13.40
N GLU A 207 -13.38 5.10 -13.93
CA GLU A 207 -12.63 6.31 -14.29
C GLU A 207 -12.03 6.98 -13.06
N GLU A 208 -12.80 7.17 -11.98
CA GLU A 208 -12.30 7.75 -10.73
C GLU A 208 -11.22 6.85 -10.09
N PHE A 209 -11.39 5.53 -10.15
CA PHE A 209 -10.37 4.58 -9.70
C PHE A 209 -9.09 4.72 -10.53
N SER A 210 -9.20 4.73 -11.86
CA SER A 210 -8.09 4.93 -12.79
C SER A 210 -7.37 6.25 -12.52
N ARG A 211 -8.11 7.36 -12.33
CA ARG A 211 -7.58 8.67 -11.95
C ARG A 211 -6.73 8.58 -10.69
N ARG A 212 -7.23 7.95 -9.63
CA ARG A 212 -6.49 7.78 -8.36
C ARG A 212 -5.23 6.93 -8.52
N VAL A 213 -5.26 5.88 -9.33
CA VAL A 213 -4.06 5.09 -9.65
C VAL A 213 -3.03 5.93 -10.41
N GLN A 214 -3.47 6.70 -11.42
CA GLN A 214 -2.59 7.60 -12.16
C GLN A 214 -1.93 8.66 -11.27
N GLN A 215 -2.67 9.18 -10.29
CA GLN A 215 -2.14 10.13 -9.31
C GLN A 215 -1.01 9.52 -8.47
N VAL A 216 -1.16 8.27 -8.01
CA VAL A 216 -0.10 7.53 -7.30
C VAL A 216 1.12 7.31 -8.21
N LEU A 217 0.90 6.91 -9.48
CA LEU A 217 1.99 6.66 -10.44
C LEU A 217 2.80 7.90 -10.80
N LYS A 218 2.14 9.07 -10.83
CA LYS A 218 2.75 10.37 -11.15
C LYS A 218 3.31 11.10 -9.93
N ALA A 219 3.24 10.50 -8.74
CA ALA A 219 3.76 11.12 -7.53
C ALA A 219 5.29 11.26 -7.56
N ASP A 220 5.79 12.48 -7.40
CA ASP A 220 7.23 12.75 -7.30
C ASP A 220 7.77 12.41 -5.90
N ALA A 221 6.91 12.47 -4.90
CA ALA A 221 7.26 12.23 -3.51
C ALA A 221 6.08 11.73 -2.67
N ALA A 222 6.42 11.17 -1.51
CA ALA A 222 5.47 10.61 -0.57
C ALA A 222 5.85 10.94 0.89
N VAL A 223 4.88 10.92 1.79
CA VAL A 223 5.07 10.98 3.24
C VAL A 223 4.24 9.88 3.88
N ASP A 224 4.86 9.04 4.71
CA ASP A 224 4.13 8.07 5.54
C ASP A 224 3.45 8.81 6.70
N LEU A 225 2.11 8.79 6.73
CA LEU A 225 1.31 9.42 7.76
C LEU A 225 1.57 8.82 9.15
N CYS A 226 2.00 7.56 9.23
CA CYS A 226 2.42 6.96 10.50
C CYS A 226 3.71 7.57 11.06
N SER A 227 4.52 8.23 10.23
CA SER A 227 5.74 8.93 10.64
C SER A 227 5.50 10.39 11.03
N VAL A 228 4.26 10.89 10.87
CA VAL A 228 3.87 12.25 11.23
C VAL A 228 3.62 12.31 12.73
N ARG A 229 4.29 13.26 13.40
CA ARG A 229 4.07 13.59 14.80
C ARG A 229 2.81 14.43 14.95
N GLU A 230 2.73 15.50 14.17
CA GLU A 230 1.72 16.54 14.29
C GLU A 230 1.48 17.26 12.96
N VAL A 231 0.23 17.70 12.75
CA VAL A 231 -0.15 18.63 11.69
C VAL A 231 -0.72 19.87 12.38
N SER A 232 -0.11 21.04 12.16
CA SER A 232 -0.53 22.27 12.84
C SER A 232 -0.41 23.52 11.95
N PRO A 233 -1.23 24.55 12.19
CA PRO A 233 -1.09 25.84 11.52
C PRO A 233 0.27 26.47 11.81
N ILE A 234 0.78 27.24 10.84
CA ILE A 234 1.98 28.06 11.00
C ILE A 234 1.53 29.51 11.17
N ARG A 235 2.16 30.25 12.08
CA ARG A 235 1.86 31.67 12.26
C ARG A 235 2.31 32.48 11.02
N PRO A 236 1.53 33.48 10.56
CA PRO A 236 1.86 34.27 9.38
C PRO A 236 3.27 34.89 9.43
N GLU A 237 3.77 35.26 10.61
CA GLU A 237 5.07 35.90 10.80
C GLU A 237 6.26 34.97 10.48
N GLU A 238 6.05 33.65 10.45
CA GLU A 238 7.09 32.69 10.08
C GLU A 238 7.29 32.57 8.55
N ILE A 239 6.39 33.17 7.77
CA ILE A 239 6.36 33.10 6.31
C ILE A 239 6.96 34.39 5.74
N SER A 240 7.91 34.26 4.82
CA SER A 240 8.52 35.42 4.18
C SER A 240 7.51 36.20 3.34
N ASN A 241 7.55 37.53 3.40
CA ASN A 241 6.75 38.42 2.54
C ASN A 241 6.90 38.12 1.04
N GLN A 242 8.07 37.65 0.59
CA GLN A 242 8.29 37.25 -0.81
C GLN A 242 7.44 36.04 -1.20
N ILE A 243 7.34 35.06 -0.31
CA ILE A 243 6.53 33.86 -0.50
C ILE A 243 5.04 34.22 -0.51
N LEU A 244 4.65 35.09 0.41
CA LEU A 244 3.30 35.61 0.54
C LEU A 244 2.85 36.40 -0.71
N PHE A 245 3.76 37.20 -1.29
CA PHE A 245 3.52 37.87 -2.57
C PHE A 245 3.29 36.88 -3.72
N LEU A 246 4.15 35.85 -3.82
CA LEU A 246 4.00 34.79 -4.82
C LEU A 246 2.69 34.02 -4.67
N GLN A 247 2.29 33.73 -3.42
CA GLN A 247 1.02 33.06 -3.10
C GLN A 247 -0.16 33.90 -3.59
N SER A 248 -0.20 35.18 -3.22
CA SER A 248 -1.27 36.10 -3.61
C SER A 248 -1.40 36.23 -5.14
N PHE A 249 -0.26 36.37 -5.84
CA PHE A 249 -0.25 36.47 -7.30
C PHE A 249 -0.72 35.18 -7.99
N LEU A 250 -0.26 34.01 -7.55
CA LEU A 250 -0.55 32.74 -8.24
C LEU A 250 -1.96 32.20 -7.96
N TRP A 251 -2.53 32.49 -6.79
CA TRP A 251 -3.87 32.01 -6.41
C TRP A 251 -4.98 33.00 -6.74
N HIS A 252 -4.72 34.29 -6.61
CA HIS A 252 -5.76 35.34 -6.67
C HIS A 252 -5.56 36.35 -7.80
N ALA A 253 -4.49 36.21 -8.59
CA ALA A 253 -4.11 37.16 -9.66
C ALA A 253 -4.02 38.62 -9.20
N SER A 254 -3.83 38.85 -7.89
CA SER A 254 -3.78 40.17 -7.27
C SER A 254 -2.70 40.22 -6.22
N THR A 255 -1.96 41.32 -6.17
CA THR A 255 -0.87 41.56 -5.21
C THR A 255 -1.30 42.47 -4.06
N THR A 256 -2.48 43.11 -4.15
CA THR A 256 -2.99 44.01 -3.11
C THR A 256 -3.61 43.28 -1.93
N LEU A 257 -3.92 41.99 -2.11
CA LEU A 257 -4.54 41.10 -1.10
C LEU A 257 -3.57 40.66 0.01
N ILE A 258 -2.31 41.10 -0.02
CA ILE A 258 -1.29 40.80 1.02
C ILE A 258 -1.70 41.34 2.40
N LYS A 259 -2.64 42.28 2.46
CA LYS A 259 -3.18 42.84 3.72
C LYS A 259 -4.37 42.07 4.29
N ASP A 260 -4.93 41.11 3.55
CA ASP A 260 -6.08 40.31 4.02
C ASP A 260 -5.62 39.14 4.88
N GLU A 261 -5.79 39.26 6.20
CA GLU A 261 -5.39 38.22 7.16
C GLU A 261 -5.95 36.83 6.84
N ASN A 262 -7.15 36.73 6.26
CA ASN A 262 -7.75 35.42 5.93
C ASN A 262 -7.07 34.73 4.74
N LEU A 263 -6.42 35.50 3.87
CA LEU A 263 -5.65 34.98 2.74
C LEU A 263 -4.18 34.73 3.13
N MET A 264 -3.66 35.48 4.10
CA MET A 264 -2.29 35.34 4.58
C MET A 264 -2.13 34.23 5.62
N ASP A 265 -3.14 33.99 6.44
CA ASP A 265 -3.18 32.91 7.45
C ASP A 265 -3.52 31.56 6.81
N CYS A 266 -2.81 31.19 5.75
CA CYS A 266 -3.05 29.98 4.96
C CYS A 266 -1.97 28.90 5.15
N GLY A 267 -0.98 29.15 5.99
CA GLY A 267 0.16 28.24 6.21
C GLY A 267 -0.09 27.17 7.26
N PHE A 268 0.40 25.95 7.00
CA PHE A 268 0.44 24.86 7.96
C PHE A 268 1.68 23.98 7.76
N GLN A 269 2.07 23.24 8.79
CA GLN A 269 3.21 22.33 8.75
C GLN A 269 2.80 20.90 9.07
N ILE A 270 3.52 19.97 8.46
CA ILE A 270 3.52 18.55 8.78
C ILE A 270 4.87 18.25 9.43
N LEU A 271 4.86 17.91 10.71
CA LEU A 271 6.04 17.67 11.51
C LEU A 271 6.23 16.17 11.70
N LEU A 272 7.38 15.64 11.27
CA LEU A 272 7.69 14.22 11.34
C LEU A 272 8.38 13.85 12.66
N LEU A 273 8.31 12.58 13.04
CA LEU A 273 8.96 12.02 14.24
C LEU A 273 10.49 12.19 14.23
N ASN A 274 11.11 12.26 13.05
CA ASN A 274 12.55 12.53 12.90
C ASN A 274 12.94 14.01 13.13
N GLY A 275 11.98 14.87 13.45
CA GLY A 275 12.16 16.31 13.67
C GLY A 275 12.23 17.16 12.41
N SER A 276 12.11 16.57 11.21
CA SER A 276 11.97 17.34 9.97
C SER A 276 10.53 17.83 9.77
N SER A 277 10.35 18.93 9.06
CA SER A 277 9.03 19.50 8.78
C SER A 277 8.83 19.82 7.30
N LEU A 278 7.60 19.63 6.84
CA LEU A 278 7.12 20.05 5.53
C LEU A 278 6.17 21.23 5.74
N LYS A 279 6.54 22.42 5.26
CA LYS A 279 5.71 23.62 5.38
C LYS A 279 4.97 23.89 4.07
N LEU A 280 3.66 24.08 4.17
CA LEU A 280 2.72 24.18 3.05
C LEU A 280 1.82 25.41 3.23
N LEU A 281 1.34 25.98 2.12
CA LEU A 281 0.35 27.05 2.08
C LEU A 281 -0.86 26.58 1.28
N ALA A 282 -2.04 26.72 1.86
CA ALA A 282 -3.32 26.55 1.20
C ALA A 282 -3.74 27.82 0.43
N PRO A 283 -4.72 27.75 -0.48
CA PRO A 283 -5.24 28.93 -1.17
C PRO A 283 -5.90 29.96 -0.24
N SER A 284 -6.48 29.50 0.88
CA SER A 284 -7.16 30.32 1.89
C SER A 284 -7.03 29.69 3.29
N ARG A 285 -7.31 30.47 4.34
CA ARG A 285 -7.42 29.98 5.72
C ARG A 285 -8.43 28.84 5.88
N PHE A 286 -9.59 28.94 5.23
CA PHE A 286 -10.62 27.91 5.26
C PHE A 286 -10.09 26.56 4.73
N ILE A 287 -9.40 26.57 3.58
CA ILE A 287 -8.82 25.34 3.01
C ILE A 287 -7.69 24.81 3.90
N ARG A 288 -6.85 25.68 4.47
CA ARG A 288 -5.84 25.28 5.46
C ARG A 288 -6.48 24.50 6.61
N ASP A 289 -7.56 25.03 7.19
CA ASP A 289 -8.23 24.41 8.34
C ASP A 289 -8.82 23.04 7.98
N GLN A 290 -9.36 22.89 6.76
CA GLN A 290 -9.77 21.58 6.24
C GLN A 290 -8.59 20.59 6.13
N TRP A 291 -7.44 21.05 5.64
CA TRP A 291 -6.23 20.23 5.56
C TRP A 291 -5.73 19.80 6.94
N VAL A 292 -5.60 20.74 7.87
CA VAL A 292 -5.13 20.46 9.23
C VAL A 292 -6.07 19.47 9.92
N ALA A 293 -7.37 19.72 9.89
CA ALA A 293 -8.36 18.88 10.56
C ALA A 293 -8.43 17.46 9.97
N ARG A 294 -8.53 17.32 8.64
CA ARG A 294 -8.67 15.99 8.00
C ARG A 294 -7.36 15.21 8.03
N LEU A 295 -6.23 15.86 7.78
CA LEU A 295 -4.93 15.19 7.83
C LEU A 295 -4.57 14.78 9.26
N GLY A 296 -4.90 15.61 10.26
CA GLY A 296 -4.78 15.25 11.68
C GLY A 296 -5.56 13.98 12.02
N LYS A 297 -6.84 13.90 11.62
CA LYS A 297 -7.67 12.69 11.80
C LYS A 297 -7.12 11.48 11.06
N LEU A 298 -6.60 11.64 9.84
CA LEU A 298 -5.96 10.54 9.10
C LEU A 298 -4.72 10.02 9.83
N VAL A 299 -3.89 10.93 10.34
CA VAL A 299 -2.67 10.58 11.10
C VAL A 299 -3.02 9.88 12.41
N GLU A 300 -4.04 10.32 13.14
CA GLU A 300 -4.56 9.62 14.32
C GLU A 300 -5.05 8.21 13.98
N TYR A 301 -5.91 8.10 12.96
CA TYR A 301 -6.48 6.83 12.52
C TYR A 301 -5.42 5.83 12.07
N TRP A 302 -4.49 6.21 11.18
CA TRP A 302 -3.50 5.25 10.64
C TRP A 302 -2.45 4.83 11.66
N ARG A 303 -2.06 5.72 12.59
CA ARG A 303 -1.19 5.35 13.72
C ARG A 303 -1.90 4.36 14.64
N GLY A 304 -3.13 4.66 15.06
CA GLY A 304 -3.93 3.76 15.89
C GLY A 304 -4.12 2.40 15.22
N ARG A 305 -4.48 2.37 13.93
CA ARG A 305 -4.66 1.12 13.16
C ARG A 305 -3.36 0.31 13.13
N ARG A 306 -2.21 0.94 12.90
CA ARG A 306 -0.90 0.28 12.90
C ARG A 306 -0.59 -0.34 14.27
N THR A 307 -0.88 0.37 15.36
CA THR A 307 -0.71 -0.15 16.73
C THR A 307 -1.65 -1.33 17.00
N CYS A 308 -2.93 -1.23 16.68
CA CYS A 308 -3.89 -2.32 16.86
C CYS A 308 -3.49 -3.56 16.05
N THR A 309 -3.04 -3.39 14.80
CA THR A 309 -2.52 -4.49 13.98
C THR A 309 -1.33 -5.16 14.66
N LEU A 310 -0.35 -4.37 15.11
CA LEU A 310 0.86 -4.88 15.75
C LEU A 310 0.54 -5.66 17.03
N LEU A 311 -0.33 -5.13 17.90
CA LEU A 311 -0.75 -5.80 19.13
C LEU A 311 -1.44 -7.13 18.84
N SER A 312 -2.35 -7.15 17.87
CA SER A 312 -3.02 -8.37 17.43
C SER A 312 -2.05 -9.41 16.87
N GLN A 313 -0.98 -9.00 16.18
CA GLN A 313 0.07 -9.90 15.72
C GLN A 313 0.87 -10.51 16.88
N LEU A 314 1.27 -9.67 17.83
CA LEU A 314 2.01 -10.11 19.01
C LEU A 314 1.19 -11.08 19.86
N GLU A 315 -0.11 -10.86 19.97
CA GLU A 315 -1.02 -11.74 20.69
C GLU A 315 -1.18 -13.10 20.01
N VAL A 316 -1.46 -13.14 18.71
CA VAL A 316 -1.54 -14.40 17.94
C VAL A 316 -0.23 -15.20 18.04
N ARG A 317 0.90 -14.50 17.93
CA ARG A 317 2.23 -15.12 18.09
C ARG A 317 2.41 -15.72 19.48
N ARG A 318 2.08 -14.97 20.54
CA ARG A 318 2.15 -15.44 21.92
C ARG A 318 1.28 -16.67 22.14
N SER A 319 0.03 -16.64 21.69
CA SER A 319 -0.90 -17.76 21.85
C SER A 319 -0.42 -19.01 21.11
N ASN A 320 0.17 -18.89 19.92
CA ASN A 320 0.75 -20.03 19.21
C ASN A 320 1.96 -20.61 19.97
N MET A 321 2.86 -19.76 20.46
CA MET A 321 4.02 -20.22 21.25
C MET A 321 3.58 -20.97 22.52
N GLU A 322 2.62 -20.42 23.26
CA GLU A 322 2.07 -21.03 24.47
C GLU A 322 1.35 -22.35 24.17
N LYS A 323 0.51 -22.38 23.12
CA LYS A 323 -0.28 -23.55 22.74
C LYS A 323 0.59 -24.75 22.34
N PHE A 324 1.72 -24.50 21.67
CA PHE A 324 2.59 -25.56 21.18
C PHE A 324 3.84 -25.79 22.04
N GLY A 325 4.06 -24.96 23.07
CA GLY A 325 5.27 -25.02 23.89
C GLY A 325 6.55 -24.78 23.07
N ILE A 326 6.46 -24.00 21.99
CA ILE A 326 7.59 -23.74 21.08
C ILE A 326 8.32 -22.46 21.47
N GLN A 327 9.63 -22.46 21.23
CA GLN A 327 10.46 -21.28 21.42
C GLN A 327 10.24 -20.25 20.31
N GLU A 328 10.60 -19.00 20.60
CA GLU A 328 10.46 -17.88 19.68
C GLU A 328 11.17 -18.11 18.33
N HIS A 329 12.34 -18.74 18.34
CA HIS A 329 13.08 -19.07 17.10
C HIS A 329 12.28 -20.00 16.19
N VAL A 330 11.68 -21.05 16.77
CA VAL A 330 10.89 -22.05 16.03
C VAL A 330 9.63 -21.40 15.43
N ASP A 331 8.94 -20.56 16.21
CA ASP A 331 7.77 -19.81 15.72
C ASP A 331 8.14 -18.86 14.57
N SER A 332 9.28 -18.16 14.70
CA SER A 332 9.76 -17.18 13.72
C SER A 332 10.15 -17.85 12.39
N ASN A 333 10.71 -19.06 12.45
CA ASN A 333 11.13 -19.84 11.29
C ASN A 333 10.18 -21.01 10.96
N ALA A 334 8.89 -20.87 11.33
CA ALA A 334 7.89 -21.94 11.22
C ALA A 334 7.78 -22.59 9.82
N THR A 335 8.01 -21.85 8.73
CA THR A 335 7.97 -22.40 7.36
C THR A 335 8.95 -23.55 7.18
N SER A 336 10.16 -23.39 7.70
CA SER A 336 11.26 -24.34 7.54
C SER A 336 11.30 -25.35 8.69
N GLU A 337 11.04 -24.89 9.92
CA GLU A 337 11.13 -25.69 11.14
C GLU A 337 9.94 -26.62 11.37
N LEU A 338 8.72 -26.20 11.02
CA LEU A 338 7.50 -26.94 11.40
C LEU A 338 6.96 -27.87 10.31
N GLN A 339 7.38 -27.70 9.05
CA GLN A 339 6.99 -28.54 7.88
C GLN A 339 5.50 -28.98 7.85
N GLY A 340 4.58 -28.13 8.31
CA GLY A 340 3.13 -28.39 8.33
C GLY A 340 2.56 -29.11 9.56
N PHE A 341 3.39 -29.57 10.51
CA PHE A 341 2.97 -30.41 11.65
C PHE A 341 1.93 -29.72 12.58
N PHE A 342 2.05 -28.40 12.75
CA PHE A 342 1.18 -27.60 13.64
C PHE A 342 0.10 -26.79 12.90
N SER A 343 0.00 -26.93 11.58
CA SER A 343 -0.86 -26.08 10.73
C SER A 343 -2.35 -26.16 11.09
N GLN A 344 -2.83 -27.30 11.62
CA GLN A 344 -4.25 -27.48 11.92
C GLN A 344 -4.70 -26.71 13.17
N SER A 345 -3.86 -26.69 14.20
CA SER A 345 -4.22 -26.12 15.51
C SER A 345 -3.77 -24.67 15.69
N SER A 346 -3.02 -24.10 14.75
CA SER A 346 -2.48 -22.75 14.88
C SER A 346 -3.56 -21.67 14.74
N LEU A 347 -3.32 -20.56 15.42
CA LEU A 347 -4.08 -19.33 15.25
C LEU A 347 -3.43 -18.47 14.16
N ALA A 348 -4.26 -17.80 13.37
CA ALA A 348 -3.83 -16.93 12.29
C ALA A 348 -4.61 -15.61 12.35
N ASN A 349 -3.92 -14.52 12.04
CA ASN A 349 -4.46 -13.17 12.15
C ASN A 349 -5.19 -12.77 10.86
N ASP A 350 -6.50 -12.64 10.95
CA ASP A 350 -7.41 -12.26 9.88
C ASP A 350 -7.35 -10.75 9.55
N ALA A 351 -6.94 -9.91 10.49
CA ALA A 351 -6.80 -8.47 10.30
C ALA A 351 -5.58 -8.07 9.46
N LEU A 352 -4.61 -8.97 9.27
CA LEU A 352 -3.45 -8.78 8.39
C LEU A 352 -3.75 -9.13 6.94
N PHE A 353 -4.23 -10.35 6.72
CA PHE A 353 -4.54 -10.90 5.41
C PHE A 353 -6.02 -10.64 5.14
N THR A 354 -6.38 -9.39 4.85
CA THR A 354 -7.79 -9.03 4.58
C THR A 354 -8.24 -9.56 3.23
N ILE A 355 -9.53 -9.91 3.08
CA ILE A 355 -10.10 -10.36 1.79
C ILE A 355 -9.98 -9.29 0.68
N GLY A 356 -9.77 -8.03 1.05
CA GLY A 356 -9.56 -6.92 0.13
C GLY A 356 -8.35 -7.05 -0.79
N THR A 357 -7.46 -8.04 -0.60
CA THR A 357 -6.39 -8.35 -1.57
C THR A 357 -6.94 -8.97 -2.85
N LEU A 358 -8.05 -9.70 -2.77
CA LEU A 358 -8.71 -10.31 -3.94
C LEU A 358 -9.44 -9.27 -4.80
N SER A 359 -9.89 -8.17 -4.19
CA SER A 359 -10.49 -7.04 -4.90
C SER A 359 -9.49 -5.91 -5.15
N MET A 360 -9.85 -4.94 -6.01
CA MET A 360 -9.11 -3.68 -6.17
C MET A 360 -9.82 -2.54 -5.44
N PRO A 361 -9.98 -2.56 -4.10
CA PRO A 361 -10.85 -1.61 -3.41
C PRO A 361 -10.22 -0.21 -3.31
N THR A 362 -8.91 -0.08 -3.51
CA THR A 362 -8.17 1.16 -3.28
C THR A 362 -7.00 1.30 -4.24
N SER A 363 -6.63 2.54 -4.60
CA SER A 363 -5.47 2.85 -5.43
C SER A 363 -4.11 2.53 -4.77
N LEU A 364 -4.08 2.27 -3.45
CA LEU A 364 -2.91 1.81 -2.71
C LEU A 364 -3.20 0.44 -2.08
N VAL A 365 -2.69 -0.64 -2.64
CA VAL A 365 -2.90 -2.01 -2.13
C VAL A 365 -2.12 -2.22 -0.84
N HIS A 366 -0.81 -1.98 -0.87
CA HIS A 366 0.07 -2.16 0.29
C HIS A 366 1.18 -1.11 0.32
N SER A 367 1.69 -0.79 1.51
CA SER A 367 2.85 0.11 1.66
C SER A 367 3.65 -0.24 2.91
N GLY A 368 4.95 0.02 2.88
CA GLY A 368 5.80 -0.30 4.02
C GLY A 368 7.29 -0.08 3.77
N TYR A 369 8.06 -0.18 4.85
CA TYR A 369 9.50 -0.07 4.82
C TYR A 369 10.11 -1.44 4.54
N VAL A 370 10.97 -1.53 3.54
CA VAL A 370 11.75 -2.75 3.27
C VAL A 370 13.19 -2.38 2.99
N TYR A 371 14.08 -3.34 3.17
CA TYR A 371 15.45 -3.22 2.73
C TYR A 371 15.57 -3.79 1.32
N HIS A 372 16.25 -3.10 0.42
CA HIS A 372 16.43 -3.58 -0.95
C HIS A 372 17.89 -3.53 -1.39
N LYS A 373 18.25 -4.47 -2.27
CA LYS A 373 19.53 -4.48 -2.98
C LYS A 373 19.36 -4.88 -4.44
N PHE A 374 20.20 -4.34 -5.32
CA PHE A 374 20.18 -4.63 -6.77
C PHE A 374 21.11 -5.78 -7.17
N ARG A 375 22.11 -6.10 -6.35
CA ARG A 375 23.14 -7.11 -6.67
C ARG A 375 23.30 -8.03 -5.47
N LYS A 376 23.69 -9.28 -5.72
CA LYS A 376 23.96 -10.30 -4.68
C LYS A 376 24.85 -9.73 -3.57
N HIS A 377 25.99 -9.15 -3.96
CA HIS A 377 27.03 -8.62 -3.07
C HIS A 377 26.88 -7.13 -2.70
N SER A 378 25.77 -6.47 -3.04
CA SER A 378 25.56 -5.08 -2.58
C SER A 378 24.84 -5.04 -1.25
N ASP A 379 25.12 -4.00 -0.47
CA ASP A 379 24.44 -3.79 0.81
C ASP A 379 22.96 -3.50 0.63
N PHE A 380 22.20 -3.90 1.65
CA PHE A 380 20.80 -3.58 1.78
C PHE A 380 20.61 -2.11 2.13
N SER A 381 19.78 -1.42 1.35
CA SER A 381 19.38 -0.03 1.62
C SER A 381 17.89 0.04 1.90
N GLN A 382 17.52 0.68 3.01
CA GLN A 382 16.13 0.87 3.38
C GLN A 382 15.41 1.78 2.36
N ARG A 383 14.23 1.36 1.92
CA ARG A 383 13.34 2.08 1.00
C ARG A 383 11.91 2.02 1.53
N PHE A 384 11.07 2.90 1.01
CA PHE A 384 9.63 2.82 1.20
C PHE A 384 9.00 2.28 -0.07
N LEU A 385 8.31 1.15 0.02
CA LEU A 385 7.62 0.52 -1.09
C LEU A 385 6.14 0.86 -1.03
N VAL A 386 5.57 1.02 -2.22
CA VAL A 386 4.15 1.31 -2.45
C VAL A 386 3.67 0.38 -3.56
N LEU A 387 2.76 -0.52 -3.23
CA LEU A 387 2.06 -1.37 -4.19
C LEU A 387 0.76 -0.71 -4.60
N SER A 388 0.67 -0.29 -5.85
CA SER A 388 -0.53 0.21 -6.50
C SER A 388 -1.01 -0.84 -7.51
N PRO A 389 -2.30 -0.85 -7.91
CA PRO A 389 -2.80 -1.83 -8.86
C PRO A 389 -1.93 -1.93 -10.12
N GLY A 390 -1.30 -3.09 -10.34
CA GLY A 390 -0.42 -3.37 -11.48
C GLY A 390 0.98 -2.75 -11.45
N TYR A 391 1.34 -1.98 -10.42
CA TYR A 391 2.64 -1.29 -10.32
C TYR A 391 3.23 -1.30 -8.90
N LEU A 392 4.54 -1.53 -8.82
CA LEU A 392 5.31 -1.36 -7.59
C LEU A 392 6.18 -0.11 -7.67
N LEU A 393 5.95 0.84 -6.77
CA LEU A 393 6.73 2.07 -6.65
C LEU A 393 7.72 1.95 -5.50
N ILE A 394 8.92 2.47 -5.71
CA ILE A 394 10.02 2.47 -4.75
C ILE A 394 10.40 3.93 -4.49
N PHE A 395 10.45 4.31 -3.22
CA PHE A 395 10.83 5.64 -2.76
C PHE A 395 12.08 5.61 -1.87
N ASN A 396 12.88 6.67 -2.00
CA ASN A 396 14.09 6.92 -1.21
C ASN A 396 13.74 7.63 0.07
N LEU A 397 14.13 7.05 1.20
CA LEU A 397 13.83 7.60 2.53
C LEU A 397 14.70 8.80 2.90
N PHE A 398 15.96 8.82 2.43
CA PHE A 398 16.97 9.79 2.84
C PHE A 398 17.88 10.16 1.68
N LYS A 399 18.46 11.37 1.76
CA LYS A 399 19.55 11.82 0.90
C LYS A 399 20.84 11.82 1.70
N ARG A 400 21.94 11.37 1.09
CA ARG A 400 23.27 11.48 1.69
C ARG A 400 23.95 12.75 1.20
N SER A 401 24.69 13.41 2.09
CA SER A 401 25.59 14.49 1.71
C SER A 401 26.65 13.96 0.76
N LYS A 402 26.87 14.65 -0.38
CA LYS A 402 27.94 14.29 -1.32
C LYS A 402 29.34 14.52 -0.75
N VAL A 403 29.47 15.40 0.24
CA VAL A 403 30.74 15.77 0.87
C VAL A 403 31.03 14.90 2.08
N THR A 404 30.07 14.82 3.02
CA THR A 404 30.28 14.15 4.32
C THR A 404 29.75 12.72 4.38
N GLY A 405 28.97 12.27 3.39
CA GLY A 405 28.33 10.94 3.40
C GLY A 405 27.22 10.75 4.44
N VAL A 406 27.02 11.73 5.34
CA VAL A 406 26.04 11.73 6.42
C VAL A 406 24.61 11.83 5.86
N TRP A 407 23.69 11.17 6.55
CA TRP A 407 22.27 11.13 6.23
C TRP A 407 21.64 12.48 6.55
N LYS A 408 20.97 13.08 5.58
CA LYS A 408 20.17 14.29 5.79
C LYS A 408 18.78 13.90 6.28
N ARG A 409 18.26 14.63 7.26
CA ARG A 409 16.86 14.54 7.67
C ARG A 409 16.01 15.08 6.52
N THR A 410 15.08 14.28 6.02
CA THR A 410 14.20 14.64 4.90
C THR A 410 12.74 14.48 5.33
N PRO A 411 11.88 15.48 5.11
CA PRO A 411 10.46 15.42 5.48
C PRO A 411 9.59 14.60 4.52
N CYS A 412 10.14 14.19 3.38
CA CYS A 412 9.43 13.42 2.37
C CYS A 412 10.36 12.42 1.68
N TYR A 413 9.77 11.36 1.15
CA TYR A 413 10.46 10.33 0.38
C TYR A 413 10.42 10.67 -1.10
N GLU A 414 11.57 10.56 -1.77
CA GLU A 414 11.69 10.90 -3.18
C GLU A 414 11.43 9.67 -4.05
N HIS A 415 10.59 9.82 -5.08
CA HIS A 415 10.32 8.75 -6.03
C HIS A 415 11.62 8.29 -6.71
N TYR A 416 11.84 6.98 -6.72
CA TYR A 416 13.07 6.40 -7.27
C TYR A 416 12.80 5.56 -8.51
N MET A 417 11.79 4.69 -8.47
CA MET A 417 11.48 3.79 -9.57
C MET A 417 10.03 3.31 -9.50
N THR A 418 9.42 3.14 -10.66
CA THR A 418 8.14 2.43 -10.83
C THR A 418 8.39 1.17 -11.65
N LEU A 419 7.92 0.02 -11.16
CA LEU A 419 8.03 -1.29 -11.81
C LEU A 419 6.64 -1.80 -12.20
N PRO A 420 6.33 -1.97 -13.50
CA PRO A 420 5.09 -2.61 -13.93
C PRO A 420 5.11 -4.12 -13.63
N LEU A 421 4.04 -4.65 -13.04
CA LEU A 421 3.97 -6.03 -12.57
C LEU A 421 3.57 -7.06 -13.64
N SER A 422 3.01 -6.62 -14.78
CA SER A 422 2.47 -7.48 -15.84
C SER A 422 3.48 -8.44 -16.51
N SER A 423 4.78 -8.32 -16.21
CA SER A 423 5.83 -9.23 -16.72
C SER A 423 6.87 -9.51 -15.64
N CYS A 424 6.42 -9.48 -14.39
CA CYS A 424 7.22 -9.79 -13.22
C CYS A 424 6.83 -11.16 -12.66
N TYR A 425 7.77 -11.77 -11.95
CA TYR A 425 7.50 -12.93 -11.09
C TYR A 425 8.05 -12.62 -9.70
N VAL A 426 7.35 -13.06 -8.67
CA VAL A 426 7.77 -12.91 -7.27
C VAL A 426 7.97 -14.29 -6.65
N TYR A 427 9.03 -14.45 -5.86
CA TYR A 427 9.26 -15.64 -5.05
C TYR A 427 9.93 -15.24 -3.73
N GLY A 428 9.66 -16.02 -2.67
CA GLY A 428 10.20 -15.81 -1.32
C GLY A 428 10.73 -17.10 -0.71
N GLY A 429 11.26 -17.00 0.52
CA GLY A 429 11.74 -18.14 1.28
C GLY A 429 13.03 -18.74 0.70
N GLU A 430 13.16 -20.06 0.78
CA GLU A 430 14.37 -20.81 0.39
C GLU A 430 14.84 -20.54 -1.04
N LEU A 431 13.92 -20.26 -1.96
CA LEU A 431 14.26 -19.89 -3.34
C LEU A 431 15.13 -18.63 -3.45
N THR A 432 15.11 -17.77 -2.42
CA THR A 432 15.92 -16.55 -2.37
C THR A 432 17.37 -16.78 -1.99
N LEU A 433 17.72 -17.96 -1.46
CA LEU A 433 19.08 -18.30 -1.05
C LEU A 433 20.08 -18.09 -2.20
N GLN A 434 19.68 -18.45 -3.43
CA GLN A 434 20.48 -18.27 -4.65
C GLN A 434 20.88 -16.80 -4.93
N ASP A 435 20.10 -15.85 -4.39
CA ASP A 435 20.26 -14.40 -4.58
C ASP A 435 20.89 -13.70 -3.36
N LEU A 436 21.17 -14.45 -2.28
CA LEU A 436 21.84 -13.99 -1.06
C LEU A 436 23.30 -14.46 -1.04
N VAL A 437 24.18 -13.68 -0.41
CA VAL A 437 25.60 -14.09 -0.25
C VAL A 437 25.64 -15.24 0.73
N ASP A 438 26.31 -16.33 0.36
CA ASP A 438 26.52 -17.48 1.22
C ASP A 438 27.33 -17.03 2.44
N LYS A 439 26.72 -17.09 3.63
CA LYS A 439 27.34 -16.65 4.90
C LYS A 439 28.15 -17.75 5.60
N ASN A 440 28.22 -18.94 4.99
CA ASN A 440 28.85 -20.15 5.55
C ASN A 440 30.38 -20.02 5.78
N ASP A 441 31.02 -18.93 5.37
CA ASP A 441 32.45 -18.70 5.57
C ASP A 441 32.80 -17.76 6.74
N ILE A 442 31.81 -17.23 7.47
CA ILE A 442 32.06 -16.28 8.57
C ILE A 442 31.58 -16.87 9.90
N HIS A 443 32.01 -18.07 10.25
CA HIS A 443 31.69 -18.70 11.54
C HIS A 443 32.59 -18.19 12.68
N GLY A 444 32.25 -17.02 13.23
CA GLY A 444 32.80 -16.54 14.50
C GLY A 444 31.89 -16.91 15.69
N PRO A 445 32.44 -17.08 16.91
CA PRO A 445 31.63 -17.34 18.11
C PRO A 445 30.68 -16.17 18.41
N GLY A 446 29.39 -16.47 18.65
CA GLY A 446 28.30 -15.48 18.84
C GLY A 446 27.30 -15.40 17.68
N GLN A 447 27.19 -16.45 16.85
CA GLN A 447 26.50 -16.44 15.57
C GLN A 447 25.03 -16.90 15.57
N ASP A 448 24.45 -17.24 16.72
CA ASP A 448 23.00 -17.11 16.85
C ASP A 448 22.70 -15.62 16.65
N GLN A 449 22.06 -15.26 15.54
CA GLN A 449 21.66 -13.87 15.33
C GLN A 449 20.73 -13.52 16.49
N LEU A 450 21.27 -12.78 17.47
CA LEU A 450 20.48 -12.21 18.55
C LEU A 450 19.25 -11.55 17.94
N ALA A 451 18.10 -11.80 18.57
CA ALA A 451 16.85 -11.30 18.05
C ALA A 451 16.91 -9.78 17.87
N ARG A 452 16.49 -9.30 16.69
CA ARG A 452 16.47 -7.89 16.34
C ARG A 452 15.27 -7.23 16.98
N PHE A 453 15.49 -6.13 17.69
CA PHE A 453 14.44 -5.32 18.27
C PHE A 453 14.18 -4.07 17.43
N TYR A 454 12.92 -3.84 17.09
CA TYR A 454 12.47 -2.66 16.36
C TYR A 454 11.85 -1.63 17.30
N PRO A 455 11.86 -0.32 16.95
CA PRO A 455 11.34 0.74 17.82
C PRO A 455 9.85 0.64 18.16
N ASP A 456 9.08 -0.09 17.35
CA ASP A 456 7.66 -0.36 17.61
C ASP A 456 7.44 -1.54 18.58
N GLY A 457 8.51 -2.17 19.06
CA GLY A 457 8.44 -3.31 19.99
C GLY A 457 8.41 -4.67 19.28
N TRP A 458 8.46 -4.72 17.94
CA TRP A 458 8.58 -5.99 17.23
C TRP A 458 9.95 -6.63 17.50
N LYS A 459 9.96 -7.93 17.74
CA LYS A 459 11.16 -8.75 17.94
C LYS A 459 11.24 -9.81 16.83
N SER A 460 12.38 -9.89 16.16
CA SER A 460 12.62 -10.76 15.01
C SER A 460 13.82 -11.68 15.25
N SER A 461 13.60 -12.99 15.25
CA SER A 461 14.64 -14.03 15.26
C SER A 461 14.65 -14.86 13.97
N GLU A 462 13.99 -14.37 12.91
CA GLU A 462 13.93 -15.01 11.62
C GLU A 462 15.26 -14.97 10.86
N GLU A 463 15.57 -16.08 10.19
CA GLU A 463 16.66 -16.16 9.23
C GLU A 463 16.48 -15.20 8.04
N ASP A 464 17.58 -14.91 7.35
CA ASP A 464 17.53 -13.99 6.21
C ASP A 464 16.67 -14.54 5.05
N THR A 465 16.63 -15.87 4.84
CA THR A 465 15.81 -16.54 3.83
C THR A 465 14.31 -16.35 4.08
N GLU A 466 13.87 -16.48 5.34
CA GLU A 466 12.47 -16.30 5.76
C GLU A 466 11.98 -14.85 5.64
N ARG A 467 12.90 -13.88 5.72
CA ARG A 467 12.60 -12.44 5.60
C ARG A 467 12.78 -11.89 4.19
N CYS A 468 13.38 -12.64 3.28
CA CYS A 468 13.67 -12.18 1.93
C CYS A 468 12.65 -12.63 0.88
N PHE A 469 12.42 -11.78 -0.09
CA PHE A 469 11.74 -12.11 -1.35
C PHE A 469 12.44 -11.43 -2.52
N THR A 470 12.29 -12.00 -3.71
CA THR A 470 12.90 -11.49 -4.92
C THR A 470 11.83 -11.26 -5.98
N ILE A 471 11.88 -10.09 -6.60
CA ILE A 471 11.11 -9.80 -7.81
C ILE A 471 12.04 -9.95 -8.99
N TRP A 472 11.67 -10.85 -9.89
CA TRP A 472 12.27 -10.96 -11.21
C TRP A 472 11.44 -10.16 -12.21
N TYR A 473 12.10 -9.40 -13.08
CA TYR A 473 11.43 -8.68 -14.15
C TYR A 473 12.21 -8.79 -15.47
N GLY A 474 11.50 -9.12 -16.54
CA GLY A 474 12.07 -9.26 -17.87
C GLY A 474 12.40 -7.89 -18.49
N LYS A 475 13.52 -7.79 -19.20
CA LYS A 475 13.73 -6.68 -20.15
C LYS A 475 13.19 -7.14 -21.49
N LYS A 476 12.05 -6.61 -21.96
CA LYS A 476 11.64 -6.79 -23.37
C LYS A 476 12.79 -6.30 -24.24
N ARG A 477 13.53 -7.20 -24.89
CA ARG A 477 14.44 -6.83 -25.98
C ARG A 477 13.53 -6.31 -27.10
N LYS A 478 13.64 -5.03 -27.48
CA LYS A 478 13.49 -4.71 -28.91
C LYS A 478 14.70 -5.37 -29.57
N LEU A 479 14.57 -6.62 -30.02
CA LEU A 479 15.53 -7.20 -30.95
C LEU A 479 15.42 -6.36 -32.23
N ARG A 480 16.28 -5.34 -32.36
CA ARG A 480 16.63 -4.86 -33.70
C ARG A 480 17.38 -6.02 -34.33
N TYR A 481 16.75 -6.69 -35.28
CA TYR A 481 17.47 -7.51 -36.24
C TYR A 481 18.49 -6.58 -36.90
N ALA A 482 19.76 -6.67 -36.48
CA ALA A 482 20.87 -6.20 -37.25
C ALA A 482 21.11 -7.24 -38.35
N THR A 483 20.26 -7.22 -39.38
CA THR A 483 20.68 -7.66 -40.71
C THR A 483 21.60 -6.57 -41.23
N GLY A 484 22.90 -6.80 -41.11
CA GLY A 484 23.92 -5.86 -41.57
C GLY A 484 25.28 -6.49 -41.34
N LYS A 485 25.78 -7.13 -42.39
CA LYS A 485 27.19 -7.52 -42.53
C LYS A 485 28.04 -6.28 -42.28
N ASP A 486 28.95 -6.35 -41.33
CA ASP A 486 30.21 -5.60 -41.40
C ASP A 486 31.34 -6.58 -41.09
N ALA A 487 31.90 -7.08 -42.17
CA ALA A 487 33.23 -7.66 -42.20
C ALA A 487 34.22 -6.50 -42.09
N LEU A 488 34.93 -6.40 -40.97
CA LEU A 488 36.32 -5.94 -40.89
C LEU A 488 36.76 -6.01 -39.42
N GLY A 489 37.74 -6.87 -39.17
CA GLY A 489 38.23 -7.18 -37.85
C GLY A 489 38.79 -5.96 -37.13
N ASN A 490 38.32 -5.74 -35.91
CA ASN A 490 39.14 -5.05 -34.93
C ASN A 490 38.89 -5.63 -33.53
N LYS A 491 39.93 -6.25 -32.95
CA LYS A 491 39.94 -6.78 -31.59
C LYS A 491 39.94 -5.61 -30.60
N GLY A 492 38.76 -5.24 -30.10
CA GLY A 492 38.57 -4.20 -29.11
C GLY A 492 38.00 -4.71 -27.79
N LYS A 493 38.88 -4.95 -26.81
CA LYS A 493 38.70 -4.86 -25.34
C LYS A 493 37.42 -5.46 -24.71
N LYS A 494 37.62 -6.59 -24.02
CA LYS A 494 36.72 -7.15 -23.01
C LYS A 494 36.30 -6.07 -22.00
N ASN A 495 35.00 -5.79 -21.91
CA ASN A 495 34.40 -5.00 -20.83
C ASN A 495 33.94 -5.92 -19.68
N PRO A 496 34.43 -5.77 -18.44
CA PRO A 496 34.07 -6.60 -17.30
C PRO A 496 32.88 -5.98 -16.56
N ARG A 497 31.66 -6.10 -17.10
CA ARG A 497 30.43 -5.75 -16.36
C ARG A 497 29.28 -6.70 -16.73
N PHE A 498 29.49 -7.99 -16.51
CA PHE A 498 28.39 -8.95 -16.58
C PHE A 498 27.72 -9.08 -15.20
N LEU A 499 26.58 -8.41 -15.07
CA LEU A 499 25.53 -8.80 -14.13
C LEU A 499 25.10 -10.24 -14.46
N THR A 500 24.98 -11.09 -13.45
CA THR A 500 24.56 -12.50 -13.59
C THR A 500 23.20 -12.56 -14.28
N MET A 501 23.21 -12.98 -15.55
CA MET A 501 22.06 -13.04 -16.43
C MET A 501 21.50 -14.46 -16.34
N VAL A 502 20.50 -14.68 -15.48
CA VAL A 502 19.91 -16.01 -15.30
C VAL A 502 18.75 -16.19 -16.27
N ARG A 503 18.87 -17.18 -17.17
CA ARG A 503 17.77 -17.72 -17.96
C ARG A 503 16.98 -18.71 -17.09
N LYS A 504 15.92 -18.26 -16.42
CA LYS A 504 14.82 -19.16 -16.04
C LYS A 504 13.65 -18.77 -16.95
N SER A 505 13.12 -19.75 -17.71
CA SER A 505 12.03 -19.58 -18.69
C SER A 505 12.37 -18.91 -20.04
N GLY A 506 13.61 -19.03 -20.54
CA GLY A 506 13.96 -18.61 -21.91
C GLY A 506 14.06 -17.09 -22.17
N MET A 507 13.72 -16.25 -21.18
CA MET A 507 13.80 -14.78 -21.27
C MET A 507 14.92 -14.22 -20.38
N THR A 508 15.67 -13.23 -20.87
CA THR A 508 16.69 -12.51 -20.07
C THR A 508 16.03 -11.48 -19.14
N GLY A 509 16.27 -11.55 -17.83
CA GLY A 509 15.69 -10.62 -16.85
C GLY A 509 16.67 -10.12 -15.79
N LYS A 510 16.19 -9.18 -14.97
CA LYS A 510 16.88 -8.65 -13.79
C LYS A 510 16.17 -9.13 -12.52
N LYS A 511 16.93 -9.18 -11.43
CA LYS A 511 16.43 -9.53 -10.09
C LYS A 511 16.59 -8.36 -9.14
N MET A 512 15.62 -8.18 -8.25
CA MET A 512 15.71 -7.26 -7.13
C MET A 512 15.34 -8.01 -5.86
N VAL A 513 16.26 -8.01 -4.89
CA VAL A 513 16.08 -8.70 -3.62
C VAL A 513 15.62 -7.69 -2.58
N PHE A 514 14.54 -8.05 -1.88
CA PHE A 514 13.94 -7.29 -0.80
C PHE A 514 14.01 -8.11 0.49
N MET A 515 14.24 -7.44 1.61
CA MET A 515 14.27 -8.02 2.94
C MET A 515 13.33 -7.24 3.86
N CYS A 516 12.38 -7.95 4.47
CA CYS A 516 11.40 -7.41 5.40
C CYS A 516 11.89 -7.51 6.85
N ARG A 517 11.10 -6.98 7.80
CA ARG A 517 11.41 -7.07 9.23
C ARG A 517 11.08 -8.42 9.82
N SER A 518 10.10 -9.13 9.24
CA SER A 518 9.63 -10.43 9.70
C SER A 518 9.21 -11.33 8.54
N ARG A 519 9.03 -12.63 8.83
CA ARG A 519 8.45 -13.59 7.86
C ARG A 519 7.05 -13.14 7.45
N GLN A 520 6.22 -12.75 8.41
CA GLN A 520 4.83 -12.32 8.18
C GLN A 520 4.74 -11.13 7.22
N GLU A 521 5.61 -10.12 7.39
CA GLU A 521 5.67 -9.00 6.45
C GLU A 521 6.08 -9.45 5.04
N ARG A 522 7.06 -10.35 4.94
CA ARG A 522 7.48 -10.91 3.65
C ARG A 522 6.34 -11.71 2.99
N GLU A 523 5.59 -12.50 3.74
CA GLU A 523 4.39 -13.21 3.25
C GLU A 523 3.32 -12.23 2.75
N LEU A 524 3.03 -11.15 3.48
CA LEU A 524 2.09 -10.11 3.04
C LEU A 524 2.54 -9.44 1.73
N TRP A 525 3.82 -9.10 1.60
CA TRP A 525 4.36 -8.54 0.36
C TRP A 525 4.28 -9.51 -0.80
N VAL A 526 4.73 -10.76 -0.62
CA VAL A 526 4.72 -11.78 -1.67
C VAL A 526 3.29 -12.09 -2.12
N HIS A 527 2.37 -12.31 -1.18
CA HIS A 527 0.97 -12.56 -1.48
C HIS A 527 0.34 -11.38 -2.24
N SER A 528 0.48 -10.15 -1.73
CA SER A 528 -0.11 -8.96 -2.37
C SER A 528 0.47 -8.71 -3.77
N ILE A 529 1.78 -8.90 -3.96
CA ILE A 529 2.43 -8.74 -5.27
C ILE A 529 1.98 -9.86 -6.23
N ALA A 530 1.91 -11.11 -5.77
CA ALA A 530 1.48 -12.23 -6.59
C ALA A 530 0.04 -12.05 -7.08
N THR A 531 -0.88 -11.67 -6.19
CA THR A 531 -2.27 -11.37 -6.57
C THR A 531 -2.36 -10.28 -7.63
N GLU A 532 -1.54 -9.23 -7.53
CA GLU A 532 -1.49 -8.17 -8.53
C GLU A 532 -0.81 -8.62 -9.84
N ILE A 533 0.21 -9.48 -9.78
CA ILE A 533 0.78 -10.08 -10.99
C ILE A 533 -0.29 -10.90 -11.70
N ASP A 534 -1.01 -11.78 -11.00
CA ASP A 534 -2.04 -12.64 -11.59
C ASP A 534 -3.17 -11.82 -12.22
N ARG A 535 -3.62 -10.76 -11.52
CA ARG A 535 -4.66 -9.84 -11.99
C ARG A 535 -4.30 -9.15 -13.30
N PHE A 536 -3.02 -8.81 -13.50
CA PHE A 536 -2.55 -8.04 -14.67
C PHE A 536 -1.77 -8.87 -15.70
N SER A 537 -1.49 -10.14 -15.43
CA SER A 537 -0.82 -11.06 -16.39
C SER A 537 -1.82 -11.81 -17.27
N ALA A 538 -3.09 -11.88 -16.87
CA ALA A 538 -4.16 -12.57 -17.60
C ALA A 538 -4.73 -11.78 -18.81
N LYS A 539 -3.95 -10.86 -19.40
CA LYS A 539 -4.34 -10.09 -20.59
C LYS A 539 -3.45 -10.35 -21.79
#